data_AF-A0A538B7N8-F1
#
_entry.id   AF-A0A538B7N8-F1
#
_cell.length_a   1.000
_cell.length_b   1.000
_cell.length_c   1.000
_cell.angle_alpha   90.00
_cell.angle_beta   90.00
_cell.angle_gamma   90.00
#
_symmetry.space_group_name_H-M   'P 1'
#
loop_
_entity.id
_entity.type
_entity.pdbx_description
1 polymer ?
#
loop_
_entity_poly.entity_id
_entity_poly.type
_entity_poly.pdbx_seq_one_letter_code
_entity_poly.pdbx_strand_id
1 'polypeptide(L)'
;STACAAEVGAQVIAADVASDDQLEELRALGVAMIQGPIVGDPLTVAELSGNPPPTRFKTRDPDTESPNIEVSPPSTSLREAET
;
A
#
# COMPACT_ATOMS: atom_id res chain seq x y z
N SER A 1 -28.78 -29.43 13.47
CA SER A 1 -27.35 -29.71 13.57
C SER A 1 -26.61 -28.57 12.91
N THR A 2 -25.63 -27.97 13.57
CA THR A 2 -24.72 -26.98 12.97
C THR A 2 -23.43 -27.70 12.64
N ALA A 3 -23.15 -27.88 11.34
CA ALA A 3 -21.87 -28.45 10.91
C ALA A 3 -20.79 -27.37 10.93
N CYS A 4 -19.60 -27.70 11.44
CA CYS A 4 -18.46 -26.81 11.37
C CYS A 4 -17.99 -26.69 9.93
N ALA A 5 -17.50 -25.51 9.52
CA ALA A 5 -17.01 -25.29 8.15
C ALA A 5 -15.95 -26.32 7.73
N ALA A 6 -15.08 -26.71 8.67
CA ALA A 6 -14.08 -27.76 8.46
C ALA A 6 -14.69 -29.14 8.15
N GLU A 7 -15.85 -29.46 8.74
CA GLU A 7 -16.51 -30.77 8.57
C GLU A 7 -17.17 -30.91 7.20
N VAL A 8 -17.56 -29.80 6.59
CA VAL A 8 -18.24 -29.76 5.28
C VAL A 8 -17.30 -29.34 4.14
N GLY A 9 -16.00 -29.17 4.42
CA GLY A 9 -15.02 -28.72 3.43
C GLY A 9 -15.26 -27.27 2.96
N ALA A 10 -15.95 -26.45 3.75
CA ALA A 10 -16.16 -25.05 3.45
C ALA A 10 -14.93 -24.23 3.83
N GLN A 11 -14.63 -23.22 3.01
CA GLN A 11 -13.58 -22.26 3.31
C GLN A 11 -14.08 -21.22 4.30
N VAL A 12 -13.28 -20.94 5.33
CA VAL A 12 -13.57 -19.91 6.33
C VAL A 12 -12.89 -18.60 5.94
N ILE A 13 -13.64 -17.51 6.01
CA ILE A 13 -13.12 -16.14 5.86
C ILE A 13 -13.36 -15.41 7.17
N ALA A 14 -12.30 -14.92 7.80
CA ALA A 14 -12.44 -14.01 8.93
C ALA A 14 -12.70 -12.59 8.41
N ALA A 15 -13.85 -12.02 8.75
CA ALA A 15 -14.23 -10.66 8.37
C ALA A 15 -13.78 -9.63 9.42
N ASP A 16 -13.79 -8.36 9.03
CA ASP A 16 -13.53 -7.19 9.87
C ASP A 16 -12.17 -7.19 10.62
N VAL A 17 -11.16 -7.85 10.04
CA VAL A 17 -9.79 -7.84 10.59
C VAL A 17 -9.16 -6.46 10.41
N ALA A 18 -8.76 -5.84 11.52
CA ALA A 18 -8.34 -4.44 11.56
C ALA A 18 -6.94 -4.19 12.16
N SER A 19 -6.30 -5.20 12.75
CA SER A 19 -4.95 -5.07 13.33
C SER A 19 -4.04 -6.27 13.09
N ASP A 20 -2.74 -6.04 13.14
CA ASP A 20 -1.72 -7.09 12.98
C ASP A 20 -1.83 -8.16 14.07
N ASP A 21 -2.14 -7.76 15.31
CA ASP A 21 -2.36 -8.68 16.43
C ASP A 21 -3.49 -9.68 16.12
N GLN A 22 -4.62 -9.20 15.59
CA GLN A 22 -5.74 -10.06 15.18
C GLN A 22 -5.33 -11.00 14.04
N LEU A 23 -4.53 -10.51 13.09
CA LEU A 23 -4.04 -11.30 11.98
C LEU A 23 -3.09 -12.41 12.46
N GLU A 24 -2.22 -12.13 13.42
CA GLU A 24 -1.33 -13.12 14.03
C GLU A 24 -2.12 -14.22 14.75
N GLU A 25 -3.12 -13.85 15.55
CA GLU A 25 -4.00 -14.80 16.23
C GLU A 25 -4.77 -15.68 15.23
N LEU A 26 -5.33 -15.09 14.17
CA LEU A 26 -6.07 -15.83 13.13
C LEU A 26 -5.18 -16.80 12.36
N ARG A 27 -3.92 -16.43 12.10
CA ARG A 27 -2.93 -17.35 11.49
C ARG A 27 -2.63 -18.53 12.42
N ALA A 28 -2.48 -18.28 13.72
CA ALA A 28 -2.25 -19.35 14.69
C ALA A 28 -3.43 -20.34 14.76
N LEU A 29 -4.65 -19.87 14.48
CA LEU A 29 -5.86 -20.69 14.37
C LEU A 29 -6.02 -21.39 13.01
N GLY A 30 -5.12 -21.17 12.05
CA GLY A 30 -5.15 -21.80 10.73
C GLY A 30 -6.14 -21.15 9.75
N VAL A 31 -6.59 -19.92 10.01
CA VAL A 31 -7.44 -19.18 9.08
C VAL A 31 -6.62 -18.75 7.87
N ALA A 32 -7.03 -19.23 6.69
CA ALA A 32 -6.30 -18.99 5.45
C ALA A 32 -6.74 -17.73 4.70
N MET A 33 -7.97 -17.24 4.93
CA MET A 33 -8.51 -16.07 4.24
C MET A 33 -9.07 -15.05 5.22
N ILE A 34 -8.79 -13.78 4.94
CA ILE A 34 -9.26 -12.65 5.73
C ILE A 34 -9.88 -11.59 4.83
N GLN A 35 -10.76 -10.79 5.42
CA GLN A 35 -11.29 -9.55 4.86
C GLN A 35 -11.34 -8.52 5.99
N GLY A 36 -10.97 -7.28 5.69
CA GLY A 36 -11.11 -6.19 6.66
C GLY A 36 -10.19 -5.02 6.37
N PRO A 37 -10.30 -3.95 7.18
CA PRO A 37 -9.54 -2.71 7.00
C PRO A 37 -8.02 -2.90 6.95
N ILE A 38 -7.49 -3.97 7.53
CA ILE A 38 -6.06 -4.28 7.46
C ILE A 38 -5.57 -4.53 6.02
N VAL A 39 -6.44 -5.03 5.14
CA VAL A 39 -6.13 -5.27 3.72
C VAL A 39 -6.30 -3.98 2.90
N GLY A 40 -7.24 -3.13 3.32
CA GLY A 40 -7.56 -1.86 2.69
C GLY A 40 -9.06 -1.53 2.76
N ASP A 41 -9.41 -0.32 2.34
CA ASP A 41 -10.81 0.09 2.25
C ASP A 41 -11.55 -0.67 1.13
N PRO A 42 -12.88 -0.91 1.26
CA PRO A 42 -13.67 -1.49 0.19
C PRO A 42 -13.59 -0.65 -1.09
N LEU A 43 -13.19 -1.30 -2.18
CA LEU A 43 -13.09 -0.66 -3.49
C LEU A 43 -14.48 -0.52 -4.12
N THR A 44 -14.69 0.59 -4.81
CA THR A 44 -15.80 0.76 -5.75
C THR A 44 -15.57 -0.05 -7.03
N VAL A 45 -16.64 -0.31 -7.78
CA VAL A 45 -16.57 -1.04 -9.05
C VAL A 45 -15.62 -0.36 -10.06
N ALA A 46 -15.56 0.98 -10.05
CA ALA A 46 -14.67 1.74 -10.92
C ALA A 46 -13.19 1.51 -10.57
N GLU A 47 -12.86 1.50 -9.27
CA GLU A 47 -11.50 1.26 -8.76
C GLU A 47 -11.05 -0.18 -9.04
N LEU A 48 -11.95 -1.16 -8.94
CA LEU A 48 -11.67 -2.56 -9.25
C LEU A 48 -11.44 -2.81 -10.75
N SER A 49 -12.07 -2.01 -11.62
CA SER A 49 -11.94 -2.07 -13.08
C SER A 49 -10.59 -1.56 -13.61
N GLY A 50 -9.71 -1.03 -12.74
CA GLY A 50 -8.43 -0.45 -13.15
C GLY A 50 -8.54 0.88 -13.90
N ASN A 51 -9.73 1.48 -13.95
CA ASN A 51 -9.86 2.88 -14.35
C ASN A 51 -9.46 3.74 -13.14
N PRO A 52 -8.40 4.54 -13.22
CA PRO A 52 -7.97 5.33 -12.07
C PRO A 52 -9.12 6.23 -11.64
N PRO A 53 -9.46 6.30 -10.33
CA PRO A 53 -10.46 7.24 -9.86
C PRO A 53 -10.01 8.67 -10.23
N PRO A 54 -10.92 9.59 -10.58
CA PRO A 54 -10.56 11.00 -10.71
C PRO A 54 -9.97 11.43 -9.37
N THR A 55 -8.67 11.73 -9.37
CA THR A 55 -7.91 12.15 -8.20
C THR A 55 -8.52 13.45 -7.67
N ARG A 56 -9.46 13.33 -6.73
CA ARG A 56 -9.86 14.44 -5.87
C ARG A 56 -8.98 14.47 -4.62
N PHE A 57 -7.67 14.28 -4.80
CA PHE A 57 -6.72 14.80 -3.83
C PHE A 57 -6.83 16.32 -3.93
N LYS A 58 -7.45 16.95 -2.93
CA LYS A 58 -7.31 18.38 -2.74
C LYS A 58 -5.82 18.67 -2.63
N THR A 59 -5.26 19.35 -3.62
CA THR A 59 -3.98 20.05 -3.49
C THR A 59 -4.11 20.95 -2.27
N ARG A 60 -3.48 20.55 -1.17
CA ARG A 60 -3.22 21.43 -0.05
C ARG A 60 -2.19 22.42 -0.56
N ASP A 61 -2.60 23.63 -0.92
CA ASP A 61 -1.68 24.75 -1.17
C ASP A 61 -0.73 24.88 0.02
N PRO A 62 0.59 24.69 -0.17
CA PRO A 62 1.57 25.20 0.76
C PRO A 62 2.09 26.51 0.17
N ASP A 63 1.60 27.63 0.68
CA ASP A 63 2.36 28.87 0.67
C ASP A 63 3.73 28.57 1.30
N THR A 64 4.77 28.39 0.50
CA THR A 64 6.15 28.38 0.97
C THR A 64 7.06 28.89 -0.14
N GLU A 65 7.38 30.18 0.01
CA GLU A 65 8.59 30.87 -0.45
C GLU A 65 9.72 29.94 -0.91
N SER A 66 10.14 30.08 -2.17
CA SER A 66 11.28 29.38 -2.75
C SER A 66 12.58 30.15 -2.50
N PRO A 67 13.64 29.57 -1.89
CA PRO A 67 14.98 30.07 -2.07
C PRO A 67 15.69 29.32 -3.20
N ASN A 68 16.19 30.11 -4.17
CA ASN A 68 17.13 29.71 -5.21
C ASN A 68 18.33 28.95 -4.62
N ILE A 69 18.61 27.76 -5.14
CA ILE A 69 19.95 27.17 -5.09
C ILE A 69 20.44 26.92 -6.51
N GLU A 70 21.32 27.83 -6.94
CA GLU A 70 22.12 27.76 -8.16
C GLU A 70 23.15 26.63 -7.99
N VAL A 71 23.05 25.57 -8.80
CA VAL A 71 24.04 24.50 -8.84
C VAL A 71 24.85 24.63 -10.14
N SER A 72 26.06 25.16 -10.03
CA SER A 72 27.04 25.18 -11.12
C SER A 72 27.51 23.77 -11.48
N PRO A 73 27.78 23.45 -12.76
CA PRO A 73 28.31 22.15 -13.16
C PRO A 73 29.81 22.01 -12.84
N PRO A 74 30.32 20.78 -12.62
CA PRO A 74 31.74 20.56 -12.36
C PRO A 74 32.59 20.67 -13.64
N SER A 75 33.64 21.50 -13.59
CA SER A 75 34.66 21.61 -14.63
C SER A 75 35.54 20.37 -14.71
N THR A 76 35.51 19.66 -15.84
CA THR A 76 36.46 18.60 -16.18
C THR A 76 37.82 19.20 -16.53
N SER A 77 38.89 18.80 -15.83
CA SER A 77 40.27 19.14 -16.20
C SER A 77 41.08 17.87 -16.43
N LEU A 78 41.33 17.59 -17.72
CA LEU A 78 42.29 16.61 -18.21
C LEU A 78 43.70 17.08 -17.82
N ARG A 79 44.49 16.22 -17.17
CA ARG A 79 45.94 16.39 -17.10
C ARG A 79 46.60 15.32 -17.95
N GLU A 80 47.16 15.77 -19.05
CA GLU A 80 48.20 15.08 -19.82
C GLU A 80 49.39 14.78 -18.91
N ALA A 81 49.86 13.54 -18.94
CA ALA A 81 51.18 13.17 -18.44
C ALA A 81 51.97 12.62 -19.62
N GLU A 82 52.78 13.49 -20.22
CA GLU A 82 53.79 13.14 -21.20
C GLU A 82 55.15 13.38 -20.53
N THR A 83 55.87 12.32 -20.14
CA THR A 83 57.27 12.00 -20.52
C THR A 83 57.72 10.68 -19.90
#